data_AF-A0A3A5AQ13-F1
#
_entry.id   AF-A0A3A5AQ13-F1
#
_cell.length_a   1.000
_cell.length_b   1.000
_cell.length_c   1.000
_cell.angle_alpha   90.00
_cell.angle_beta   90.00
_cell.angle_gamma   90.00
#
_symmetry.space_group_name_H-M   'P 1'
#
loop_
_entity.id
_entity.type
_entity.pdbx_description
1 polymer ?
#
loop_
_entity_poly.entity_id
_entity_poly.type
_entity_poly.pdbx_seq_one_letter_code
_entity_poly.pdbx_strand_id
1 'polypeptide(L)'
;MREEEKKEYLEPKCTQLMRLRESLHGLRDKKDLVKAIKEANLRSAENSNQPEEAERIQKRYLQGLSKIEAAIRRTEMQIQAFELENPCRAWEGIDAAS
;
A
#
# COMPACT_ATOMS: atom_id res chain seq x y z
N MET A 1 -21.90 -34.27 8.53
CA MET A 1 -20.67 -33.74 7.91
C MET A 1 -21.00 -32.70 6.84
N ARG A 2 -21.56 -31.53 7.20
CA ARG A 2 -21.85 -30.46 6.21
C ARG A 2 -21.52 -29.04 6.66
N GLU A 3 -21.02 -28.86 7.89
CA GLU A 3 -20.68 -27.52 8.42
C GLU A 3 -19.18 -27.34 8.67
N GLU A 4 -18.41 -28.42 8.81
CA GLU A 4 -16.97 -28.35 9.10
C GLU A 4 -16.12 -28.09 7.83
N GLU A 5 -16.55 -28.55 6.66
CA GLU A 5 -15.83 -28.33 5.38
C GLU A 5 -15.85 -26.87 4.89
N LYS A 6 -16.66 -25.98 5.49
CA LYS A 6 -16.72 -24.57 5.10
C LYS A 6 -15.75 -23.65 5.85
N LYS A 7 -15.14 -24.11 6.95
CA LYS A 7 -14.19 -23.28 7.72
C LYS A 7 -12.76 -23.34 7.16
N GLU A 8 -12.40 -24.39 6.44
CA GLU A 8 -11.01 -24.66 6.03
C GLU A 8 -10.50 -23.77 4.89
N TYR A 9 -11.41 -23.13 4.12
CA TYR A 9 -11.05 -22.32 2.94
C TYR A 9 -11.13 -20.80 3.11
N LEU A 10 -11.59 -20.30 4.27
CA LEU A 10 -11.72 -18.85 4.53
C LEU A 10 -10.38 -18.20 4.95
N GLU A 11 -9.54 -18.92 5.70
CA GLU A 11 -8.29 -18.37 6.25
C GLU A 11 -7.22 -17.98 5.19
N PRO A 12 -7.02 -18.72 4.08
CA PRO A 12 -5.98 -18.39 3.12
C PRO A 12 -6.25 -17.07 2.37
N LYS A 13 -7.52 -16.79 2.04
CA LYS A 13 -7.90 -15.58 1.28
C LYS A 13 -7.92 -14.33 2.16
N CYS A 14 -8.35 -14.44 3.42
CA CYS A 14 -8.29 -13.31 4.35
C CYS A 14 -6.86 -12.96 4.75
N THR A 15 -5.99 -13.96 4.85
CA THR A 15 -4.54 -13.74 4.99
C THR A 15 -3.95 -13.01 3.77
N GLN A 16 -4.39 -13.34 2.56
CA GLN A 16 -3.95 -12.62 1.34
C GLN A 16 -4.42 -11.17 1.33
N LEU A 17 -5.67 -10.89 1.71
CA LEU A 17 -6.18 -9.53 1.82
C LEU A 17 -5.41 -8.71 2.86
N MET A 18 -5.09 -9.31 4.01
CA MET A 18 -4.26 -8.69 5.04
C MET A 18 -2.87 -8.32 4.50
N ARG A 19 -2.19 -9.26 3.84
CA ARG A 19 -0.89 -9.00 3.20
C ARG A 19 -0.94 -7.91 2.14
N LEU A 20 -2.00 -7.84 1.36
CA LEU A 20 -2.21 -6.76 0.38
C LEU A 20 -2.38 -5.40 1.07
N ARG A 21 -3.13 -5.33 2.17
CA ARG A 21 -3.30 -4.11 2.97
C ARG A 21 -1.99 -3.67 3.63
N GLU A 22 -1.22 -4.60 4.19
CA GLU A 22 0.13 -4.33 4.71
C GLU A 22 1.07 -3.82 3.63
N SER A 23 1.03 -4.46 2.45
CA SER A 23 1.82 -4.02 1.28
C SER A 23 1.43 -2.61 0.84
N LEU A 24 0.13 -2.29 0.81
CA LEU A 24 -0.37 -0.95 0.51
C LEU A 24 0.11 0.08 1.54
N HIS A 25 0.10 -0.26 2.82
CA HIS A 25 0.62 0.60 3.88
C HIS A 25 2.11 0.88 3.67
N GLY A 26 2.93 -0.15 3.49
CA GLY A 26 4.37 0.01 3.23
C GLY A 26 4.68 0.82 1.95
N LEU A 27 3.85 0.71 0.91
CA LEU A 27 3.98 1.55 -0.29
C LEU A 27 3.67 3.03 -0.02
N ARG A 28 2.69 3.33 0.84
CA ARG A 28 2.37 4.69 1.26
C ARG A 28 3.47 5.28 2.13
N ASP A 29 4.00 4.52 3.09
CA ASP A 29 5.14 4.95 3.91
C ASP A 29 6.37 5.23 3.04
N LYS A 30 6.61 4.38 2.04
CA LYS A 30 7.70 4.59 1.07
C LYS A 30 7.49 5.85 0.24
N LYS A 31 6.25 6.19 -0.14
CA LYS A 31 5.93 7.45 -0.84
C LYS A 31 6.29 8.65 0.04
N ASP A 32 5.91 8.62 1.31
CA ASP A 32 6.18 9.72 2.24
C ASP A 32 7.68 9.85 2.53
N LEU A 33 8.39 8.74 2.69
CA LEU A 33 9.85 8.73 2.85
C LEU A 33 10.56 9.33 1.64
N VAL A 34 10.18 8.95 0.42
CA VAL A 34 10.78 9.48 -0.82
C VAL A 34 10.53 10.99 -0.95
N LYS A 35 9.36 11.47 -0.52
CA LYS A 35 9.07 12.91 -0.45
C LYS A 35 9.97 13.62 0.57
N ALA A 36 10.11 13.08 1.78
CA ALA A 36 10.97 13.64 2.82
C ALA A 36 12.45 13.71 2.38
N ILE A 37 12.96 12.65 1.75
CA ILE A 37 14.32 12.61 1.18
C ILE A 37 14.49 13.68 0.10
N LYS A 38 13.51 13.81 -0.81
CA LYS A 38 13.53 14.85 -1.85
C LYS A 38 13.60 16.24 -1.25
N GLU A 39 12.80 16.54 -0.22
CA GLU A 39 12.81 17.83 0.45
C GLU A 39 14.12 18.11 1.18
N ALA A 40 14.70 17.12 1.87
CA ALA A 40 15.99 17.25 2.52
C ALA A 40 17.12 17.54 1.52
N ASN A 41 17.14 16.80 0.41
CA ASN A 41 18.16 16.99 -0.63
C ASN A 41 18.00 18.33 -1.35
N LEU A 42 16.77 18.78 -1.62
CA LEU A 42 16.53 20.10 -2.21
C LEU A 42 17.05 21.21 -1.31
N ARG A 43 16.72 21.18 -0.01
CA ARG A 43 17.26 22.17 0.95
C ARG A 43 18.78 22.18 0.95
N SER A 44 19.43 21.01 0.88
CA SER A 44 20.89 20.92 0.82
C SER A 44 21.46 21.53 -0.46
N ALA A 45 20.83 21.29 -1.62
CA ALA A 45 21.25 21.84 -2.90
C ALA A 45 21.05 23.36 -2.96
N GLU A 46 19.91 23.86 -2.45
CA GLU A 46 19.60 25.29 -2.32
C GLU A 46 20.62 26.00 -1.42
N ASN A 47 20.89 25.47 -0.23
CA ASN A 47 21.89 26.02 0.70
C ASN A 47 23.31 26.04 0.11
N SER A 48 23.58 25.18 -0.87
CA SER A 48 24.87 25.08 -1.54
C SER A 48 24.92 25.84 -2.88
N ASN A 49 23.86 26.57 -3.26
CA ASN A 49 23.70 27.24 -4.55
C ASN A 49 23.96 26.30 -5.75
N GLN A 50 23.42 25.08 -5.72
CA GLN A 50 23.56 24.08 -6.79
C GLN A 50 22.23 23.88 -7.55
N PRO A 51 21.86 24.78 -8.48
CA PRO A 51 20.58 24.70 -9.19
C PRO A 51 20.45 23.46 -10.09
N GLU A 52 21.55 23.03 -10.73
CA GLU A 52 21.56 21.81 -11.54
C GLU A 52 21.32 20.55 -10.68
N GLU A 53 21.82 20.55 -9.45
CA GLU A 53 21.58 19.46 -8.50
C GLU A 53 20.12 19.41 -8.07
N ALA A 54 19.52 20.57 -7.78
CA ALA A 54 18.11 20.67 -7.44
C ALA A 54 17.21 20.11 -8.57
N GLU A 55 17.51 20.45 -9.83
CA GLU A 55 16.79 19.91 -10.99
C GLU A 55 16.95 18.40 -11.10
N ARG A 56 18.17 17.87 -10.89
CA ARG A 56 18.46 16.44 -10.92
C ARG A 56 17.70 15.68 -9.82
N ILE A 57 17.65 16.23 -8.61
CA ILE A 57 16.87 15.69 -7.48
C ILE A 57 15.40 15.61 -7.86
N GLN A 58 14.85 16.69 -8.44
CA GLN A 58 13.44 16.74 -8.81
C GLN A 58 13.09 15.73 -9.91
N LYS A 59 13.93 15.59 -10.93
CA LYS A 59 13.77 14.57 -11.99
C LYS A 59 13.79 13.15 -11.42
N ARG A 60 14.77 12.83 -10.56
CA ARG A 60 14.85 11.51 -9.90
C ARG A 60 13.65 11.22 -9.02
N TYR A 61 13.18 12.21 -8.27
CA TYR A 61 11.98 12.09 -7.45
C TYR A 61 10.75 11.74 -8.29
N LEU A 62 10.50 12.46 -9.39
CA LEU A 62 9.33 12.18 -10.25
C LEU A 62 9.37 10.77 -10.86
N GLN A 63 10.56 10.31 -11.28
CA GLN A 63 10.74 8.96 -11.78
C GLN A 63 10.49 7.88 -10.71
N GLY A 64 10.94 8.11 -9.47
CA GLY A 64 10.69 7.19 -8.35
C GLY A 64 9.23 7.19 -7.89
N LEU A 65 8.63 8.39 -7.78
CA LEU A 65 7.25 8.59 -7.34
C LEU A 65 6.26 7.88 -8.25
N SER A 66 6.41 8.03 -9.58
CA SER A 66 5.50 7.40 -10.54
C SER A 66 5.46 5.87 -10.40
N LYS A 67 6.59 5.22 -10.10
CA LYS A 67 6.67 3.77 -9.86
C LYS A 67 5.93 3.37 -8.59
N ILE A 68 6.09 4.14 -7.50
CA ILE A 68 5.41 3.88 -6.23
C ILE A 68 3.89 4.08 -6.40
N GLU A 69 3.46 5.17 -7.04
CA GLU A 69 2.05 5.45 -7.27
C GLU A 69 1.39 4.40 -8.16
N ALA A 70 2.09 3.91 -9.19
CA ALA A 70 1.59 2.81 -10.00
C ALA A 70 1.45 1.51 -9.20
N ALA A 71 2.38 1.23 -8.27
CA ALA A 71 2.28 0.08 -7.38
C ALA A 71 1.12 0.21 -6.38
N ILE A 72 0.92 1.41 -5.82
CA ILE A 72 -0.22 1.72 -4.93
C ILE A 72 -1.53 1.43 -5.67
N ARG A 73 -1.74 2.04 -6.86
CA ARG A 73 -2.97 1.85 -7.64
C ARG A 73 -3.24 0.38 -7.97
N ARG A 74 -2.20 -0.37 -8.37
CA ARG A 74 -2.35 -1.81 -8.64
C ARG A 74 -2.76 -2.60 -7.40
N THR A 75 -2.17 -2.28 -6.25
CA THR A 75 -2.48 -2.94 -4.98
C THR A 75 -3.90 -2.61 -4.53
N GLU A 76 -4.34 -1.34 -4.66
CA GLU A 76 -5.71 -0.92 -4.38
C GLU A 76 -6.73 -1.64 -5.27
N MET A 77 -6.46 -1.77 -6.57
CA MET A 77 -7.30 -2.55 -7.48
C MET A 77 -7.37 -4.02 -7.10
N GLN A 78 -6.25 -4.62 -6.69
CA GLN A 78 -6.23 -6.01 -6.21
C GLN A 78 -7.05 -6.18 -4.94
N ILE A 79 -6.92 -5.27 -3.97
CA ILE A 79 -7.74 -5.26 -2.75
C ILE A 79 -9.22 -5.19 -3.12
N GLN A 80 -9.60 -4.25 -4.00
CA GLN A 80 -10.99 -4.08 -4.41
C GLN A 80 -11.54 -5.32 -5.11
N ALA A 81 -10.77 -5.94 -6.01
CA ALA A 81 -11.16 -7.18 -6.67
C ALA A 81 -11.35 -8.32 -5.66
N PHE A 82 -10.41 -8.47 -4.71
CA PHE A 82 -10.53 -9.45 -3.63
C PHE A 82 -11.78 -9.23 -2.78
N GLU A 83 -12.09 -7.98 -2.41
CA GLU A 83 -13.25 -7.64 -1.60
C GLU A 83 -14.58 -7.89 -2.33
N LEU A 84 -14.63 -7.67 -3.65
CA LEU A 84 -15.80 -7.93 -4.49
C LEU A 84 -16.04 -9.43 -4.73
N GLU A 85 -14.98 -10.20 -4.99
CA GLU A 85 -15.07 -11.64 -5.30
C GLU A 85 -15.15 -12.53 -4.06
N ASN A 86 -14.71 -12.02 -2.91
CA ASN A 86 -14.71 -12.73 -1.65
C ASN A 86 -14.81 -11.71 -0.50
N PRO A 87 -16.02 -11.39 -0.02
CA PRO A 87 -16.09 -10.66 1.22
C PRO A 87 -15.49 -11.57 2.27
N CYS A 88 -14.26 -11.28 2.70
CA CYS A 88 -13.80 -11.64 4.03
C CYS A 88 -14.73 -10.90 4.99
N ARG A 89 -15.96 -11.40 5.10
CA ARG A 89 -16.79 -11.18 6.26
C ARG A 89 -15.93 -11.76 7.36
N ALA A 90 -15.27 -10.86 8.09
CA ALA A 90 -15.30 -10.96 9.54
C ALA A 90 -16.70 -11.48 9.83
N TRP A 91 -16.77 -12.73 10.29
CA TRP A 91 -18.02 -13.30 10.74
C TRP A 91 -18.69 -12.20 11.52
N GLU A 92 -19.88 -11.84 11.04
CA GLU A 92 -20.76 -10.91 11.69
C GLU A 92 -20.74 -11.28 13.18
N GLY A 93 -20.72 -10.28 14.06
CA GLY A 93 -21.09 -10.46 15.46
C GLY A 93 -22.55 -10.93 15.55
N ILE A 94 -22.79 -12.14 15.05
CA ILE A 94 -23.90 -13.03 15.35
C ILE A 94 -23.32 -14.04 16.37
N ASP A 95 -22.67 -13.52 17.41
CA ASP A 95 -23.04 -13.92 18.76
C ASP A 95 -24.19 -12.96 19.09
N ALA A 96 -25.47 -13.32 18.98
CA ALA A 96 -26.05 -14.46 19.68
C ALA A 96 -25.60 -14.52 21.15
N ALA A 97 -25.70 -13.38 21.85
CA ALA A 97 -25.83 -13.29 23.31
C ALA A 97 -26.46 -11.92 23.62
N SER A 98 -27.66 -11.76 24.17
CA SER A 98 -28.72 -12.64 24.67
C SER A 98 -30.00 -11.79 24.72
#